data_AF-A0A3N5N661-F1
#
_entry.id   AF-A0A3N5N661-F1
#
_cell.length_a   1.000
_cell.length_b   1.000
_cell.length_c   1.000
_cell.angle_alpha   90.00
_cell.angle_beta   90.00
_cell.angle_gamma   90.00
#
_symmetry.space_group_name_H-M   'P 1'
#
loop_
_entity.id
_entity.type
_entity.pdbx_description
1 polymer ?
#
loop_
_entity_poly.entity_id
_entity_poly.type
_entity_poly.pdbx_seq_one_letter_code
_entity_poly.pdbx_strand_id
1 'polypeptide(L)' 'MAKVLHLGPVGGRIVAGVIIGLLQSDRASFLRADGYWTPTFPTATGSGQDFRMTDFPTFAGVDPGHRGQ' A
#
# COMPACT_ATOMS: atom_id res chain seq x y z
N MET A 1 6.22 7.30 23.84
CA MET A 1 5.39 6.65 22.81
C MET A 1 4.54 7.73 22.15
N ALA A 2 4.87 8.14 20.92
CA ALA A 2 4.10 9.16 20.21
C ALA A 2 2.73 8.59 19.80
N LYS A 3 1.64 9.28 20.11
CA LYS A 3 0.30 8.91 19.66
C LYS A 3 0.24 9.08 18.14
N VAL A 4 -0.10 8.02 17.41
CA VAL A 4 -0.39 8.13 15.98
C VAL A 4 -1.57 9.09 15.82
N LEU A 5 -1.36 10.18 15.07
CA LEU A 5 -2.43 11.13 14.75
C LEU A 5 -3.24 10.58 13.58
N HIS A 6 -4.55 10.46 13.80
CA HIS A 6 -5.51 10.12 12.74
C HIS A 6 -6.34 11.34 12.41
N LEU A 7 -6.84 11.40 11.18
CA LEU A 7 -7.82 12.40 10.80
C LEU A 7 -9.10 12.21 11.64
N GLY A 8 -9.67 13.33 12.10
CA GLY A 8 -10.97 13.31 12.74
C GLY A 8 -12.08 12.87 11.77
N PRO A 9 -13.32 12.63 12.25
CA PRO A 9 -14.38 12.01 11.46
C PRO A 9 -14.66 12.67 10.09
N VAL A 10 -14.64 14.00 10.05
CA VAL A 10 -14.86 14.77 8.80
C VAL A 10 -13.67 14.65 7.86
N GLY A 11 -12.46 14.94 8.33
CA GLY A 11 -11.25 14.87 7.51
C GLY A 11 -11.00 13.45 6.97
N GLY A 12 -11.24 12.44 7.80
CA GLY A 12 -11.12 11.04 7.40
C GLY A 12 -12.10 10.68 6.28
N ARG A 13 -13.37 11.12 6.37
CA ARG A 13 -14.37 10.86 5.32
C ARG A 13 -14.05 11.59 4.01
N ILE A 14 -13.55 12.83 4.07
CA ILE A 14 -13.15 13.57 2.86
C ILE A 14 -12.02 12.82 2.16
N VAL A 15 -10.94 12.50 2.88
CA VAL A 15 -9.76 11.84 2.28
C VAL A 15 -10.12 10.43 1.78
N ALA A 16 -10.85 9.64 2.57
CA ALA A 16 -11.30 8.32 2.15
C ALA A 16 -12.21 8.39 0.91
N GLY A 17 -13.12 9.37 0.86
CA GLY A 17 -13.99 9.59 -0.29
C GLY A 17 -13.23 9.88 -1.58
N VAL A 18 -12.18 10.73 -1.51
CA VAL A 18 -11.32 11.01 -2.66
C VAL A 18 -10.59 9.76 -3.13
N ILE A 19 -9.98 8.99 -2.22
CA ILE A 19 -9.26 7.75 -2.56
C ILE A 19 -10.19 6.75 -3.24
N ILE A 20 -11.37 6.51 -2.67
CA ILE A 20 -12.37 5.60 -3.25
C ILE A 20 -12.82 6.10 -4.63
N GLY A 21 -13.08 7.40 -4.76
CA GLY A 21 -13.46 8.01 -6.04
C GLY A 21 -12.41 7.80 -7.12
N LEU A 22 -11.13 7.99 -6.81
CA LEU A 22 -10.02 7.73 -7.74
C LEU A 22 -9.96 6.26 -8.16
N LEU A 23 -10.00 5.34 -7.18
CA LEU A 23 -9.99 3.90 -7.46
C LEU A 23 -11.17 3.45 -8.33
N GLN A 24 -12.35 4.03 -8.13
CA GLN A 24 -13.55 3.67 -8.90
C GLN A 24 -13.63 4.37 -10.26
N SER A 25 -12.97 5.51 -10.46
CA SER A 25 -13.12 6.32 -11.67
C SER A 25 -12.01 6.08 -12.68
N ASP A 26 -10.77 5.91 -12.22
CA ASP A 26 -9.61 5.69 -13.09
C ASP A 26 -9.64 4.28 -13.70
N ARG A 27 -9.59 4.21 -15.04
CA ARG A 27 -9.57 2.94 -15.79
C ARG A 27 -8.27 2.17 -15.57
N ALA A 28 -7.18 2.87 -15.30
CA ALA A 28 -5.89 2.26 -14.97
C ALA A 28 -5.77 1.92 -13.48
N SER A 29 -6.78 2.22 -12.66
CA SER A 29 -6.75 1.86 -11.25
C SER A 29 -6.64 0.35 -11.09
N PHE A 30 -6.01 -0.09 -9.99
CA PHE A 30 -5.92 -1.50 -9.67
C PHE A 30 -7.29 -2.21 -9.62
N LEU A 31 -8.36 -1.52 -9.22
CA LEU A 31 -9.71 -2.08 -9.17
C LEU A 31 -10.40 -2.20 -10.54
N ARG A 32 -10.01 -1.38 -11.52
CA ARG A 32 -10.65 -1.33 -12.85
C ARG A 32 -9.78 -1.91 -13.97
N ALA A 33 -8.47 -2.01 -13.78
CA ALA A 33 -7.59 -2.71 -14.68
C ALA A 33 -7.97 -4.20 -14.71
N ASP A 34 -8.03 -4.80 -15.89
CA ASP A 34 -8.46 -6.19 -16.14
C ASP A 34 -7.83 -7.16 -15.12
N GLY A 35 -8.64 -7.58 -14.14
CA GLY A 35 -8.31 -7.92 -12.75
C GLY A 35 -7.37 -9.11 -12.50
N TYR A 36 -6.21 -9.11 -13.13
CA TYR A 36 -5.19 -10.16 -13.03
C TYR A 36 -3.84 -9.64 -12.55
N TRP A 37 -3.74 -8.35 -12.18
CA TRP A 37 -2.50 -7.87 -11.60
C TRP A 37 -2.31 -8.47 -10.20
N THR A 38 -1.26 -9.24 -10.04
CA THR A 38 -0.75 -9.69 -8.75
C THR A 38 0.68 -9.17 -8.61
N PRO A 39 1.11 -8.76 -7.40
CA PRO A 39 2.50 -8.39 -7.19
C PRO A 39 3.41 -9.56 -7.57
N THR A 40 4.27 -9.37 -8.56
CA THR A 40 5.31 -10.35 -8.93
C THR A 40 6.57 -10.21 -8.08
N PHE A 41 6.56 -9.30 -7.11
CA PHE A 41 7.69 -9.04 -6.23
C PHE A 41 7.88 -10.19 -5.25
N PRO A 42 9.14 -10.52 -4.92
CA PRO A 42 9.42 -11.45 -3.82
C PRO A 42 8.92 -10.85 -2.52
N THR A 43 8.21 -11.66 -1.75
CA THR A 43 7.82 -11.33 -0.38
C THR A 43 8.95 -11.74 0.57
N ALA A 44 8.93 -11.27 1.81
CA ALA A 44 9.86 -11.76 2.83
C ALA A 44 9.80 -13.30 3.01
N THR A 45 8.69 -13.96 2.63
CA THR A 45 8.49 -15.41 2.69
C THR A 45 8.70 -16.15 1.35
N GLY A 46 9.02 -15.42 0.27
CA GLY A 46 9.50 -15.99 -0.99
C GLY A 46 8.55 -15.92 -2.20
N SER A 47 7.22 -15.94 -2.04
CA SER A 47 6.30 -15.91 -3.20
C SER A 47 5.18 -14.85 -3.08
N GLY A 48 4.82 -14.25 -4.23
CA GLY A 48 3.98 -13.05 -4.37
C GLY A 48 2.51 -13.13 -3.93
N GLN A 49 2.06 -14.25 -3.36
CA GLN A 49 0.68 -14.40 -2.89
C GLN A 49 0.43 -13.69 -1.55
N ASP A 50 1.48 -13.45 -0.74
CA ASP A 50 1.39 -12.83 0.59
C ASP A 50 2.06 -11.46 0.65
N PHE A 51 2.06 -10.72 -0.46
CA PHE A 51 2.76 -9.44 -0.54
C PHE A 51 2.18 -8.41 0.42
N ARG A 52 3.05 -7.81 1.24
CA ARG A 52 2.75 -6.72 2.16
C ARG A 52 3.43 -5.44 1.71
N MET A 53 2.87 -4.29 2.07
CA MET A 53 3.50 -3.00 1.78
C MET A 53 4.92 -2.87 2.36
N THR A 54 5.24 -3.61 3.43
CA THR A 54 6.58 -3.68 4.02
C THR A 54 7.59 -4.42 3.14
N ASP A 55 7.15 -5.26 2.21
CA ASP A 55 8.04 -5.98 1.31
C ASP A 55 8.67 -5.04 0.26
N PHE A 56 8.08 -3.88 -0.04
CA PHE A 56 8.66 -2.89 -0.95
C PHE A 56 10.00 -2.34 -0.44
N PRO A 57 10.10 -1.78 0.79
CA PRO A 57 11.38 -1.38 1.36
C PRO A 57 12.39 -2.53 1.45
N THR A 58 11.94 -3.73 1.82
CA THR A 58 12.81 -4.92 1.93
C THR A 58 13.40 -5.30 0.58
N PHE A 59 12.58 -5.38 -0.46
CA PHE A 59 13.02 -5.63 -1.83
C PHE A 59 14.00 -4.56 -2.32
N ALA A 60 13.75 -3.30 -1.98
CA ALA A 60 14.64 -2.19 -2.34
C ALA A 60 15.91 -2.09 -1.46
N GLY A 61 16.06 -2.93 -0.43
CA GLY A 61 17.20 -2.87 0.51
C GLY A 61 17.20 -1.63 1.40
N VAL A 62 16.01 -1.06 1.65
CA VAL A 62 15.84 0.20 2.39
C VAL A 62 14.87 0.05 3.57
N ASP A 63 14.57 -1.16 4.04
CA ASP A 63 13.93 -1.35 5.34
C ASP A 63 14.92 -1.05 6.49
N PRO A 64 14.41 -0.90 7.73
CA PRO A 64 15.25 -0.57 8.89
C PRO A 64 16.42 -1.53 9.13
N GLY A 65 16.23 -2.83 8.85
CA GLY A 65 17.27 -3.85 9.04
C GLY A 65 18.47 -3.65 8.11
N HIS A 66 18.23 -3.18 6.88
CA HIS A 66 19.30 -2.86 5.92
C HIS A 66 19.86 -1.43 6.08
N ARG A 67 19.12 -0.52 6.73
CA ARG A 67 19.56 0.88 6.96
C ARG A 67 20.40 1.10 8.23
N GLY A 68 20.55 0.09 9.10
CA GLY A 68 21.37 0.18 10.31
C GLY A 68 20.81 1.11 11.40
N GLN A 69 19.48 1.18 11.52
CA GLN A 69 18.74 2.02 12.47
C GLN A 69 18.03 1.19 13.53
#